data_AF-A0A2M6UT76-F1
#
_entry.id   AF-A0A2M6UT76-F1
#
_cell.length_a   1.000
_cell.length_b   1.000
_cell.length_c   1.000
_cell.angle_alpha   90.00
_cell.angle_beta   90.00
_cell.angle_gamma   90.00
#
_symmetry.space_group_name_H-M   'P 1'
#
loop_
_entity.id
_entity.type
_entity.pdbx_description
1 polymer ?
#
loop_
_entity_poly.entity_id
_entity_poly.type
_entity_poly.pdbx_seq_one_letter_code
_entity_poly.pdbx_strand_id
1 'polypeptide(L)'
;MADIKSRHFPRSANKRGAARLAAVQALYQMDIVGSGVMETAAEYEAYRLGKDIDGEQYLEADFQWFLAIITGVVKDQKQLDPLLHQQLSAEWSLSRLDSILRAILRAALWELINRKDVPVAVVMNEYVDIAKAFFEGDEPKLVNAVLDSMTKKIRL
;
A
#
# COMPACT_ATOMS: atom_id res chain seq x y z
N MET A 1 25.02 4.45 -31.85
CA MET A 1 24.76 5.72 -31.15
C MET A 1 23.25 5.95 -31.11
N ALA A 2 22.61 5.61 -29.99
CA ALA A 2 21.35 6.19 -29.54
C ALA A 2 21.37 6.10 -28.01
N ASP A 3 21.78 7.21 -27.41
CA ASP A 3 21.86 7.44 -25.97
C ASP A 3 20.45 7.80 -25.48
N ILE A 4 19.84 6.97 -24.64
CA ILE A 4 18.61 7.30 -23.90
C ILE A 4 18.95 7.19 -22.43
N LYS A 5 19.78 8.13 -21.96
CA LYS A 5 20.06 8.35 -20.55
C LYS A 5 18.83 8.95 -19.84
N SER A 6 18.35 8.16 -18.88
CA SER A 6 17.77 8.59 -17.60
C SER A 6 16.68 9.67 -17.62
N ARG A 7 15.41 9.25 -17.60
CA ARG A 7 14.37 10.03 -16.91
C ARG A 7 14.62 9.90 -15.41
N HIS A 8 15.35 10.85 -14.83
CA HIS A 8 15.55 10.95 -13.39
C HIS A 8 14.25 11.42 -12.74
N PHE A 9 13.39 10.49 -12.33
CA PHE A 9 12.35 10.80 -11.37
C PHE A 9 13.02 11.14 -10.03
N PRO A 10 12.54 12.17 -9.29
CA PRO A 10 13.14 12.52 -8.00
C PRO A 10 13.17 11.28 -7.11
N ARG A 11 14.35 10.99 -6.54
CA ARG A 11 14.62 9.77 -5.76
C ARG A 11 13.55 9.47 -4.69
N SER A 12 12.84 10.47 -4.18
CA SER A 12 11.75 10.30 -3.21
C SER A 12 10.49 9.62 -3.76
N ALA A 13 10.16 9.78 -5.05
CA ALA A 13 8.99 9.13 -5.64
C ALA A 13 9.17 7.59 -5.62
N ASN A 14 10.38 7.11 -5.94
CA ASN A 14 10.72 5.70 -5.83
C ASN A 14 10.74 5.23 -4.36
N LYS A 15 11.29 6.04 -3.43
CA LYS A 15 11.29 5.71 -1.98
C LYS A 15 9.90 5.63 -1.37
N ARG A 16 8.94 6.45 -1.83
CA ARG A 16 7.54 6.38 -1.38
C ARG A 16 6.82 5.17 -1.98
N GLY A 17 7.08 4.82 -3.24
CA GLY A 17 6.58 3.56 -3.81
C GLY A 17 7.10 2.35 -3.05
N ALA A 18 8.40 2.29 -2.76
CA ALA A 18 8.99 1.27 -1.90
C ALA A 18 8.37 1.23 -0.49
N ALA A 19 8.10 2.40 0.11
CA ALA A 19 7.42 2.49 1.40
C ALA A 19 5.97 1.96 1.37
N ARG A 20 5.22 2.19 0.29
CA ARG A 20 3.86 1.63 0.12
C ARG A 20 3.89 0.12 -0.01
N LEU A 21 4.80 -0.41 -0.82
CA LEU A 21 4.97 -1.87 -0.96
C LEU A 21 5.34 -2.50 0.39
N ALA A 22 6.32 -1.94 1.10
CA ALA A 22 6.70 -2.39 2.43
C ALA A 22 5.52 -2.32 3.41
N ALA A 23 4.70 -1.27 3.36
CA ALA A 23 3.54 -1.13 4.23
C ALA A 23 2.49 -2.21 3.97
N VAL A 24 2.24 -2.56 2.69
CA VAL A 24 1.34 -3.66 2.32
C VAL A 24 1.86 -5.00 2.87
N GLN A 25 3.16 -5.27 2.72
CA GLN A 25 3.79 -6.49 3.25
C GLN A 25 3.73 -6.55 4.78
N ALA A 26 3.96 -5.42 5.47
CA ALA A 26 3.88 -5.34 6.93
C ALA A 26 2.44 -5.54 7.43
N LEU A 27 1.44 -4.93 6.75
CA LEU A 27 0.02 -5.12 7.07
C LEU A 27 -0.41 -6.57 6.88
N TYR A 28 0.04 -7.22 5.80
CA TYR A 28 -0.15 -8.65 5.59
C TYR A 28 0.49 -9.48 6.70
N GLN A 29 1.75 -9.21 7.05
CA GLN A 29 2.46 -9.91 8.13
C GLN A 29 1.71 -9.79 9.46
N MET A 30 1.25 -8.60 9.83
CA MET A 30 0.47 -8.39 11.06
C MET A 30 -0.85 -9.17 11.06
N ASP A 31 -1.51 -9.26 9.91
CA ASP A 31 -2.78 -9.97 9.77
C ASP A 31 -2.62 -11.50 9.88
N ILE A 32 -1.50 -12.04 9.38
CA ILE A 32 -1.21 -13.49 9.41
C ILE A 32 -0.59 -13.92 10.74
N VAL A 33 0.39 -13.16 11.24
CA VAL A 33 1.20 -13.52 12.41
C VAL A 33 0.59 -12.98 13.71
N GLY A 34 -0.22 -11.92 13.63
CA GLY A 34 -0.78 -11.24 14.81
C GLY A 34 0.23 -10.34 15.54
N SER A 35 1.33 -9.96 14.88
CA SER A 35 2.35 -9.09 15.47
C SER A 35 1.86 -7.66 15.69
N GLY A 36 2.41 -6.98 16.69
CA GLY A 36 2.04 -5.61 17.00
C GLY A 36 2.66 -4.60 16.01
N VAL A 37 1.94 -3.51 15.72
CA VAL A 37 2.40 -2.50 14.74
C VAL A 37 3.78 -1.90 15.04
N MET A 38 4.10 -1.69 16.33
CA MET A 38 5.40 -1.14 16.72
C MET A 38 6.54 -2.16 16.58
N GLU A 39 6.25 -3.43 16.88
CA GLU A 39 7.21 -4.53 16.70
C GLU A 39 7.52 -4.72 15.21
N THR A 40 6.48 -4.77 14.38
CA THR A 40 6.64 -4.87 12.92
C THR A 40 7.37 -3.66 12.34
N ALA A 41 7.08 -2.45 12.82
CA ALA A 41 7.81 -1.25 12.38
C ALA A 41 9.31 -1.33 12.69
N ALA A 42 9.67 -1.73 13.90
CA ALA A 42 11.06 -1.85 14.34
C ALA A 42 11.81 -2.92 13.53
N GLU A 43 11.17 -4.04 13.21
CA GLU A 43 11.75 -5.08 12.35
C GLU A 43 12.06 -4.56 10.94
N TYR A 44 11.10 -3.85 10.32
CA TYR A 44 11.29 -3.31 8.97
C TYR A 44 12.40 -2.24 8.93
N GLU A 45 12.46 -1.36 9.93
CA GLU A 45 13.55 -0.38 10.06
C GLU A 45 14.91 -1.05 10.24
N ALA A 46 14.95 -2.11 11.05
CA ALA A 46 16.18 -2.82 11.36
C ALA A 46 16.69 -3.65 10.18
N TYR A 47 15.82 -4.19 9.33
CA TYR A 47 16.22 -5.23 8.37
C TYR A 47 15.74 -5.08 6.92
N ARG A 48 14.64 -4.37 6.62
CA ARG A 48 13.96 -4.51 5.32
C ARG A 48 13.91 -3.25 4.47
N LEU A 49 14.37 -2.10 4.97
CA LEU A 49 14.32 -0.83 4.24
C LEU A 49 15.73 -0.32 3.90
N GLY A 50 16.12 -0.44 2.64
CA GLY A 50 17.39 0.09 2.11
C GLY A 50 18.67 -0.58 2.63
N LYS A 51 18.55 -1.77 3.23
CA LYS A 51 19.70 -2.57 3.72
C LYS A 51 20.04 -3.69 2.74
N ASP A 52 21.31 -4.06 2.71
CA ASP A 52 21.81 -5.28 2.08
C ASP A 52 21.88 -6.35 3.17
N ILE A 53 21.07 -7.40 3.04
CA ILE A 53 21.08 -8.54 3.96
C ILE A 53 21.21 -9.80 3.12
N ASP A 54 22.22 -10.61 3.42
CA ASP A 54 22.50 -11.87 2.73
C ASP A 54 22.58 -11.77 1.20
N GLY A 55 23.00 -10.62 0.68
CA GLY A 55 23.15 -10.37 -0.76
C GLY A 55 21.86 -9.92 -1.47
N GLU A 56 20.75 -9.76 -0.74
CA GLU A 56 19.54 -9.13 -1.25
C GLU A 56 19.52 -7.63 -0.90
N GLN A 57 19.51 -6.80 -1.94
CA GLN A 57 19.41 -5.36 -1.80
C GLN A 57 17.94 -4.93 -1.72
N TYR A 58 17.49 -4.57 -0.52
CA TYR A 58 16.16 -4.01 -0.34
C TYR A 58 16.08 -2.59 -0.93
N LEU A 59 14.94 -2.26 -1.51
CA LEU A 59 14.67 -0.90 -1.99
C LEU A 59 14.79 0.09 -0.84
N GLU A 60 15.48 1.20 -1.07
CA GLU A 60 15.50 2.30 -0.15
C GLU A 60 14.08 2.88 -0.05
N ALA A 61 13.49 2.86 1.14
CA ALA A 61 12.13 3.33 1.39
C ALA A 61 12.13 4.54 2.32
N ASP A 62 11.12 5.39 2.16
CA ASP A 62 10.84 6.46 3.12
C ASP A 62 10.21 5.85 4.38
N PHE A 63 11.02 5.63 5.42
CA PHE A 63 10.58 4.99 6.66
C PHE A 63 9.43 5.74 7.34
N GLN A 64 9.44 7.07 7.32
CA GLN A 64 8.37 7.87 7.92
C GLN A 64 7.07 7.70 7.15
N TRP A 65 7.15 7.57 5.82
CA TRP A 65 5.98 7.26 4.99
C TRP A 65 5.42 5.87 5.29
N PHE A 66 6.30 4.87 5.35
CA PHE A 66 5.95 3.49 5.71
C PHE A 66 5.26 3.44 7.09
N LEU A 67 5.89 4.04 8.10
CA LEU A 67 5.39 4.06 9.47
C LEU A 67 4.03 4.74 9.56
N ALA A 68 3.85 5.86 8.84
CA ALA A 68 2.59 6.57 8.80
C ALA A 68 1.45 5.70 8.25
N ILE A 69 1.70 4.95 7.16
CA ILE A 69 0.68 4.06 6.57
C ILE A 69 0.30 2.95 7.55
N ILE A 70 1.25 2.19 8.09
CA ILE A 70 0.92 1.02 8.91
C ILE A 70 0.25 1.42 10.23
N THR A 71 0.73 2.48 10.88
CA THR A 71 0.14 2.97 12.14
C THR A 71 -1.23 3.59 11.90
N GLY A 72 -1.38 4.33 10.82
CA GLY A 72 -2.63 4.93 10.41
C GLY A 72 -3.70 3.89 10.08
N VAL A 73 -3.37 2.87 9.29
CA VAL A 73 -4.29 1.78 8.96
C VAL A 73 -4.74 1.04 10.23
N VAL A 74 -3.82 0.67 11.12
CA VAL A 74 -4.15 -0.05 12.36
C VAL A 74 -5.04 0.81 13.26
N LYS A 75 -4.73 2.10 13.41
CA LYS A 75 -5.51 3.05 14.21
C LYS A 75 -6.93 3.25 13.65
N ASP A 76 -7.03 3.41 12.34
CA ASP A 76 -8.28 3.83 11.67
C ASP A 76 -9.08 2.63 11.13
N GLN A 77 -8.63 1.38 11.35
CA GLN A 77 -9.20 0.18 10.76
C GLN A 77 -10.73 0.08 10.93
N LYS A 78 -11.26 0.40 12.12
CA LYS A 78 -12.70 0.38 12.40
C LYS A 78 -13.52 1.36 11.56
N GLN A 79 -12.88 2.38 11.02
CA GLN A 79 -13.49 3.36 10.10
C GLN A 79 -13.26 2.98 8.64
N LEU A 80 -12.07 2.46 8.31
CA LEU A 80 -11.70 2.06 6.94
C LEU A 80 -12.51 0.84 6.45
N ASP A 81 -12.64 -0.19 7.29
CA ASP A 81 -13.24 -1.47 6.90
C ASP A 81 -14.72 -1.33 6.46
N PRO A 82 -15.59 -0.59 7.18
CA PRO A 82 -16.96 -0.35 6.71
C PRO A 82 -17.03 0.39 5.38
N LEU A 83 -16.14 1.36 5.14
CA LEU A 83 -16.09 2.12 3.89
C LEU A 83 -15.73 1.22 2.70
N LEU A 84 -14.72 0.36 2.87
CA LEU A 84 -14.35 -0.64 1.88
C LEU A 84 -15.48 -1.65 1.64
N HIS A 85 -16.09 -2.15 2.72
CA HIS A 85 -17.17 -3.13 2.64
C HIS A 85 -18.34 -2.63 1.78
N GLN A 86 -18.70 -1.35 1.89
CA GLN A 86 -19.75 -0.73 1.08
C GLN A 86 -19.43 -0.64 -0.43
N GLN A 87 -18.17 -0.83 -0.84
CA GLN A 87 -17.77 -0.78 -2.26
C GLN A 87 -17.51 -2.15 -2.86
N LEU A 88 -17.48 -3.19 -2.02
CA LEU A 88 -17.24 -4.56 -2.46
C LEU A 88 -18.57 -5.24 -2.79
N SER A 89 -18.58 -6.06 -3.83
CA SER A 89 -19.72 -6.93 -4.11
C SER A 89 -19.79 -8.08 -3.10
N ALA A 90 -20.91 -8.81 -3.08
CA ALA A 90 -21.07 -9.97 -2.21
C ALA A 90 -20.00 -11.06 -2.46
N GLU A 91 -19.55 -11.22 -3.71
CA GLU A 91 -18.49 -12.16 -4.08
C GLU A 91 -17.13 -11.77 -3.50
N TRP A 92 -16.87 -10.47 -3.40
CA TRP A 92 -15.61 -9.89 -2.92
C TRP A 92 -15.69 -9.34 -1.50
N SER A 93 -16.55 -9.90 -0.64
CA SER A 93 -16.71 -9.42 0.72
C SER A 93 -15.36 -9.33 1.46
N LEU A 94 -15.15 -8.27 2.25
CA LEU A 94 -13.85 -7.95 2.86
C LEU A 94 -13.22 -9.11 3.68
N SER A 95 -14.06 -9.92 4.33
CA SER A 95 -13.64 -11.09 5.13
C SER A 95 -13.19 -12.29 4.29
N ARG A 96 -13.53 -12.33 3.00
CA ARG A 96 -13.15 -13.38 2.05
C ARG A 96 -11.98 -12.99 1.15
N LEU A 97 -11.60 -11.72 1.15
CA LEU A 97 -10.44 -11.27 0.37
C LEU A 97 -9.17 -11.94 0.87
N ASP A 98 -8.27 -12.21 -0.07
CA ASP A 98 -6.88 -12.51 0.23
C ASP A 98 -6.30 -11.41 1.15
N SER A 99 -5.48 -11.81 2.12
CA SER A 99 -4.96 -10.89 3.14
C SER A 99 -4.07 -9.80 2.53
N ILE A 100 -3.32 -10.08 1.45
CA ILE A 100 -2.54 -9.07 0.73
C ILE A 100 -3.47 -8.09 0.04
N LEU A 101 -4.52 -8.59 -0.63
CA LEU A 101 -5.50 -7.73 -1.30
C LEU A 101 -6.23 -6.81 -0.31
N ARG A 102 -6.60 -7.34 0.87
CA ARG A 102 -7.17 -6.54 1.96
C ARG A 102 -6.18 -5.50 2.48
N ALA A 103 -4.90 -5.83 2.62
CA ALA A 103 -3.86 -4.89 3.02
C ALA A 103 -3.69 -3.75 1.99
N ILE A 104 -3.68 -4.07 0.68
CA ILE A 104 -3.62 -3.09 -0.42
C ILE A 104 -4.79 -2.10 -0.31
N LEU A 105 -6.02 -2.60 -0.21
CA LEU A 105 -7.22 -1.74 -0.15
C LEU A 105 -7.23 -0.84 1.09
N ARG A 106 -6.84 -1.37 2.26
CA ARG A 106 -6.75 -0.59 3.51
C ARG A 106 -5.71 0.51 3.42
N ALA A 107 -4.51 0.18 2.94
CA ALA A 107 -3.41 1.14 2.78
C ALA A 107 -3.78 2.25 1.78
N ALA A 108 -4.32 1.87 0.62
CA ALA A 108 -4.77 2.80 -0.41
C ALA A 108 -5.85 3.75 0.09
N LEU A 109 -6.88 3.22 0.75
CA LEU A 109 -7.95 4.06 1.28
C LEU A 109 -7.44 5.01 2.36
N TRP A 110 -6.61 4.53 3.28
CA TRP A 110 -6.04 5.37 4.31
C TRP A 110 -5.20 6.51 3.71
N GLU A 111 -4.37 6.24 2.71
CA GLU A 111 -3.56 7.26 2.05
C GLU A 111 -4.44 8.28 1.31
N LEU A 112 -5.48 7.84 0.60
CA LEU A 112 -6.44 8.73 -0.06
C LEU A 112 -7.19 9.67 0.91
N ILE A 113 -7.51 9.19 2.10
CA ILE A 113 -8.20 9.97 3.13
C ILE A 113 -7.23 10.95 3.80
N ASN A 114 -6.05 10.50 4.20
CA ASN A 114 -5.18 11.22 5.12
C ASN A 114 -4.03 11.99 4.45
N ARG A 115 -3.65 11.63 3.21
CA ARG A 115 -2.54 12.26 2.47
C ARG A 115 -3.02 13.11 1.31
N LYS A 116 -3.73 14.20 1.65
CA LYS A 116 -4.24 15.19 0.68
C LYS A 116 -3.12 15.94 -0.07
N ASP A 117 -1.90 15.86 0.44
CA ASP A 117 -0.68 16.36 -0.21
C ASP A 117 -0.24 15.51 -1.41
N VAL A 118 -0.82 14.32 -1.62
CA VAL A 118 -0.51 13.44 -2.75
C VAL A 118 -1.64 13.46 -3.78
N PRO A 119 -1.35 13.66 -5.08
CA PRO A 119 -2.37 13.57 -6.12
C PRO A 119 -3.06 12.20 -6.12
N VAL A 120 -4.40 12.20 -6.12
CA VAL A 120 -5.23 10.97 -6.10
C VAL A 120 -4.81 9.96 -7.17
N ALA A 121 -4.54 10.43 -8.39
CA ALA A 121 -4.11 9.55 -9.49
C ALA A 121 -2.79 8.84 -9.20
N VAL A 122 -1.87 9.48 -8.46
CA VAL A 122 -0.61 8.85 -8.05
C VAL A 122 -0.88 7.72 -7.05
N VAL A 123 -1.69 7.98 -6.01
CA VAL A 123 -2.05 6.96 -5.02
C VAL A 123 -2.73 5.77 -5.70
N MET A 124 -3.69 6.03 -6.59
CA MET A 124 -4.38 4.97 -7.34
C MET A 124 -3.42 4.12 -8.18
N ASN A 125 -2.57 4.75 -8.99
CA ASN A 125 -1.64 4.03 -9.85
C ASN A 125 -0.68 3.16 -9.04
N GLU A 126 -0.13 3.69 -7.95
CA GLU A 126 0.82 2.98 -7.09
C GLU A 126 0.22 1.70 -6.49
N TYR A 127 -0.99 1.78 -5.91
CA TYR A 127 -1.63 0.60 -5.31
C TYR A 127 -2.18 -0.39 -6.34
N VAL A 128 -2.58 0.08 -7.54
CA VAL A 128 -2.91 -0.81 -8.65
C VAL A 128 -1.67 -1.54 -9.16
N ASP A 129 -0.53 -0.87 -9.26
CA ASP A 129 0.72 -1.49 -9.69
C ASP A 129 1.26 -2.47 -8.63
N ILE A 130 1.12 -2.16 -7.34
CA ILE A 130 1.36 -3.14 -6.26
C ILE A 130 0.46 -4.37 -6.43
N ALA A 131 -0.83 -4.19 -6.71
CA ALA A 131 -1.73 -5.32 -6.93
C ALA A 131 -1.29 -6.18 -8.12
N LYS A 132 -0.89 -5.58 -9.24
CA LYS A 132 -0.36 -6.32 -10.41
C LYS A 132 0.93 -7.08 -10.10
N ALA A 133 1.72 -6.63 -9.12
CA ALA A 133 2.94 -7.32 -8.71
C ALA A 133 2.65 -8.60 -7.90
N PHE A 134 1.48 -8.70 -7.26
CA PHE A 134 1.07 -9.86 -6.46
C PHE A 134 0.06 -10.78 -7.15
N PHE A 135 -0.71 -10.26 -8.11
CA PHE A 135 -1.86 -10.96 -8.69
C PHE A 135 -1.88 -10.86 -10.22
N GLU A 136 -2.17 -11.98 -10.88
CA GLU A 136 -2.37 -12.07 -12.33
C GLU A 136 -3.85 -12.12 -12.74
N GLY A 137 -4.77 -12.19 -11.76
CA GLY A 137 -6.21 -12.34 -11.97
C GLY A 137 -6.98 -11.03 -12.08
N ASP A 138 -8.21 -11.02 -11.57
CA ASP A 138 -9.10 -9.86 -11.59
C ASP A 138 -8.86 -8.88 -10.42
N GLU A 139 -8.00 -9.24 -9.47
CA GLU A 139 -7.70 -8.46 -8.27
C GLU A 139 -7.20 -7.03 -8.59
N PRO A 140 -6.28 -6.80 -9.55
CA PRO A 140 -5.87 -5.44 -9.89
C PRO A 140 -7.02 -4.58 -10.45
N LYS A 141 -7.95 -5.20 -11.19
CA LYS A 141 -9.15 -4.50 -11.70
C LYS A 141 -10.10 -4.16 -10.56
N LEU A 142 -10.27 -5.07 -9.61
CA LEU A 142 -11.06 -4.83 -8.40
C LEU A 142 -10.49 -3.66 -7.59
N VAL A 143 -9.18 -3.64 -7.34
CA VAL A 143 -8.52 -2.52 -6.63
C VAL A 143 -8.82 -1.20 -7.35
N ASN A 144 -8.62 -1.15 -8.66
CA ASN A 144 -8.90 0.06 -9.43
C ASN A 144 -10.38 0.50 -9.31
N ALA A 145 -11.33 -0.43 -9.45
CA ALA A 145 -12.76 -0.15 -9.39
C ALA A 145 -13.21 0.35 -8.00
N VAL A 146 -12.72 -0.29 -6.93
CA VAL A 146 -13.03 0.09 -5.54
C VAL A 146 -12.48 1.49 -5.24
N LEU A 147 -11.23 1.76 -5.61
CA LEU A 147 -10.60 3.06 -5.36
C LEU A 147 -11.27 4.18 -6.18
N ASP A 148 -11.63 3.93 -7.44
CA ASP A 148 -12.37 4.90 -8.26
C ASP A 148 -13.72 5.27 -7.61
N SER A 149 -14.48 4.28 -7.13
CA SER A 149 -15.73 4.51 -6.40
C SER A 149 -15.52 5.35 -5.13
N MET A 150 -14.49 5.03 -4.35
CA MET A 150 -14.17 5.76 -3.11
C MET A 150 -13.76 7.20 -3.36
N THR A 151 -12.94 7.46 -4.37
CA THR A 151 -12.47 8.83 -4.64
C THR A 151 -13.60 9.75 -5.09
N LYS A 152 -14.63 9.23 -5.76
CA LYS A 152 -15.85 9.97 -6.08
C LYS A 152 -16.64 10.36 -4.83
N LYS A 153 -16.70 9.46 -3.83
CA LYS A 153 -17.38 9.76 -2.55
C LYS A 153 -16.62 10.74 -1.66
N ILE A 154 -15.29 10.65 -1.61
CA ILE A 154 -14.45 11.50 -0.74
C ILE A 154 -14.34 12.95 -1.26
N ARG A 155 -14.60 13.16 -2.55
CA ARG A 155 -14.54 14.48 -3.20
C ARG A 155 -15.87 15.25 -3.20
N LEU A 156 -16.95 14.63 -2.73
CA LEU A 156 -18.26 15.25 -2.49
C LEU A 156 -18.34 15.74 -1.04
#